data_AF-A0A8J5Z722-F1
#
_entry.id   AF-A0A8J5Z722-F1
#
_cell.length_a   1.000
_cell.length_b   1.000
_cell.length_c   1.000
_cell.angle_alpha   90.00
_cell.angle_beta   90.00
_cell.angle_gamma   90.00
#
_symmetry.space_group_name_H-M   'P 1'
#
loop_
_entity.id
_entity.type
_entity.pdbx_description
1 polymer ?
#
loop_
_entity_poly.entity_id
_entity_poly.type
_entity_poly.pdbx_seq_one_letter_code
_entity_poly.pdbx_strand_id
1 'polypeptide(L)'
;MISELQKQYEDMVAYDMIQHLKELYEGQTSQERYETSKALFLYNMVERTFVGTHVLKMIGYIESLEKLRFPLGVELTTDVILQSLMDSFC
;
A
#
# COMPACT_ATOMS: atom_id res chain seq x y z
N MET A 1 -15.55 20.43 -23.45
CA MET A 1 -14.13 20.44 -23.05
C MET A 1 -13.73 18.98 -22.98
N ILE A 2 -12.90 18.50 -23.90
CA ILE A 2 -12.39 17.12 -23.90
C ILE A 2 -11.27 17.08 -22.85
N SER A 3 -11.31 16.14 -21.90
CA SER A 3 -10.24 16.03 -20.89
C SER A 3 -8.93 15.60 -21.57
N GLU A 4 -7.77 15.93 -21.01
CA GLU A 4 -6.49 15.45 -21.56
C GLU A 4 -6.46 13.93 -21.72
N LEU A 5 -7.14 13.21 -20.83
CA LEU A 5 -7.34 11.77 -20.94
C LEU A 5 -8.12 11.42 -22.22
N GLN A 6 -9.27 12.04 -22.49
CA GLN A 6 -10.04 11.78 -23.71
C GLN A 6 -9.26 12.09 -24.99
N LYS A 7 -8.41 13.13 -24.97
CA LYS A 7 -7.55 13.49 -26.10
C LYS A 7 -6.42 12.47 -26.35
N GLN A 8 -5.91 11.83 -25.30
CA GLN A 8 -4.88 10.79 -25.41
C GLN A 8 -5.39 9.50 -26.07
N TYR A 9 -6.68 9.23 -25.99
CA TYR A 9 -7.28 8.00 -26.53
C TYR A 9 -8.18 8.24 -27.75
N GLU A 10 -8.19 9.45 -28.32
CA GLU A 10 -9.16 9.85 -29.37
C GLU A 10 -9.12 8.95 -30.62
N ASP A 11 -7.94 8.40 -30.94
CA ASP A 11 -7.71 7.49 -32.08
C ASP A 11 -7.57 6.00 -31.68
N MET A 12 -7.73 5.68 -30.39
CA MET A 12 -7.50 4.32 -29.88
C MET A 12 -8.80 3.50 -29.88
N VAL A 13 -8.73 2.25 -30.33
CA VAL A 13 -9.88 1.33 -30.32
C VAL A 13 -10.19 0.92 -28.88
N ALA A 14 -11.48 0.73 -28.56
CA ALA A 14 -11.96 0.46 -27.20
C ALA A 14 -11.22 -0.70 -26.48
N TYR A 15 -10.82 -1.74 -27.21
CA TYR A 15 -10.04 -2.85 -26.64
C TYR A 15 -8.66 -2.39 -26.15
N ASP A 16 -7.95 -1.64 -26.99
CA ASP A 16 -6.62 -1.12 -26.68
C ASP A 16 -6.67 -0.08 -25.54
N MET A 17 -7.74 0.73 -25.48
CA MET A 17 -8.00 1.64 -24.35
C MET A 17 -8.10 0.88 -23.03
N ILE A 18 -8.89 -0.21 -23.00
CA ILE A 18 -9.08 -1.02 -21.79
C ILE A 18 -7.75 -1.66 -21.38
N GLN A 19 -6.98 -2.16 -22.35
CA GLN A 19 -5.69 -2.80 -22.08
C GLN A 19 -4.68 -1.81 -21.51
N HIS A 20 -4.57 -0.62 -22.10
CA HIS A 20 -3.66 0.42 -21.64
C HIS A 20 -4.04 0.94 -20.23
N LEU A 21 -5.33 1.13 -19.97
CA LEU A 21 -5.79 1.52 -18.63
C LEU A 21 -5.50 0.44 -17.59
N LYS A 22 -5.68 -0.85 -17.92
CA LYS A 22 -5.30 -1.95 -17.03
C LYS A 22 -3.81 -1.91 -16.71
N GLU A 23 -2.95 -1.79 -17.71
CA GLU A 23 -1.50 -1.73 -17.51
C GLU A 23 -1.09 -0.53 -16.65
N LEU A 24 -1.68 0.64 -16.90
CA LEU A 24 -1.41 1.86 -16.14
C LEU A 24 -1.85 1.72 -14.67
N TYR A 25 -3.08 1.28 -14.43
CA TYR A 25 -3.61 1.14 -13.07
C TYR A 25 -3.00 -0.05 -12.31
N GLU A 26 -2.67 -1.16 -12.98
CA GLU A 26 -1.93 -2.27 -12.38
C GLU A 26 -0.50 -1.84 -12.02
N GLY A 27 0.15 -1.06 -12.88
CA GLY A 27 1.47 -0.47 -12.60
C GLY A 27 1.43 0.47 -11.40
N GLN A 28 0.44 1.36 -11.34
CA GLN A 28 0.24 2.27 -10.22
C GLN A 28 -0.08 1.50 -8.91
N THR A 29 -0.99 0.53 -8.96
CA THR A 29 -1.33 -0.33 -7.81
C THR A 29 -0.11 -1.10 -7.32
N SER A 30 0.72 -1.61 -8.24
CA SER A 30 1.96 -2.33 -7.90
C SER A 30 2.97 -1.43 -7.21
N GLN A 31 3.12 -0.18 -7.68
CA GLN A 31 4.00 0.81 -7.06
C GLN A 31 3.50 1.23 -5.68
N GLU A 32 2.21 1.56 -5.55
CA GLU A 32 1.60 1.95 -4.27
C GLU A 32 1.70 0.84 -3.22
N ARG A 33 1.47 -0.42 -3.65
CA ARG A 33 1.66 -1.59 -2.80
C ARG A 33 3.12 -1.72 -2.34
N TYR A 34 4.07 -1.55 -3.25
CA TYR A 34 5.49 -1.65 -2.93
C TYR A 34 5.91 -0.59 -1.91
N GLU A 35 5.53 0.67 -2.11
CA GLU A 35 5.86 1.76 -1.18
C GLU A 35 5.18 1.57 0.18
N THR A 36 3.92 1.12 0.20
CA THR A 36 3.21 0.80 1.45
C THR A 36 3.87 -0.34 2.20
N SER A 37 4.25 -1.41 1.50
CA SER A 37 4.96 -2.56 2.10
C SER A 37 6.29 -2.12 2.67
N LYS A 38 7.06 -1.33 1.91
CA LYS A 38 8.34 -0.78 2.37
C LYS A 38 8.17 0.09 3.61
N ALA A 39 7.15 0.94 3.64
CA ALA A 39 6.84 1.76 4.82
C ALA A 39 6.49 0.90 6.03
N LEU A 40 5.71 -0.18 5.87
CA LEU A 40 5.36 -1.12 6.93
C LEU A 40 6.59 -1.83 7.50
N PHE A 41 7.37 -2.52 6.66
CA PHE A 41 8.47 -3.37 7.12
C PHE A 41 9.69 -2.59 7.63
N LEU A 42 9.82 -1.30 7.30
CA LEU A 42 10.89 -0.43 7.80
C LEU A 42 10.47 0.42 9.01
N TYR A 43 9.20 0.40 9.40
CA TYR A 43 8.70 1.23 10.49
C TYR A 43 8.97 0.56 11.84
N ASN A 44 10.01 1.02 12.52
CA ASN A 44 10.37 0.56 13.86
C ASN A 44 9.99 1.61 14.91
N MET A 45 9.60 1.12 16.08
CA MET A 45 9.24 1.96 17.22
C MET A 45 10.48 2.69 17.75
N VAL A 46 10.34 3.99 17.99
CA VAL A 46 11.41 4.84 18.55
C VAL A 46 11.21 4.99 20.05
N GLU A 47 12.32 5.05 20.81
CA GLU A 47 12.30 5.34 22.24
C GLU A 47 11.41 6.55 22.55
N ARG A 48 10.59 6.45 23.61
CA ARG A 48 9.62 7.47 24.07
C ARG A 48 8.35 7.63 23.23
N THR A 49 8.15 6.84 22.18
CA THR A 49 6.85 6.77 21.49
C THR A 49 5.86 5.95 22.33
N PHE A 50 4.57 6.28 22.33
CA PHE A 50 3.56 5.43 22.96
C PHE A 50 3.28 4.21 22.08
N VAL A 51 3.30 3.01 22.67
CA VAL A 51 3.06 1.74 21.96
C VAL A 51 1.76 1.78 21.17
N GLY A 52 0.67 2.28 21.78
CA GLY A 52 -0.62 2.37 21.09
C GLY A 52 -0.60 3.26 19.85
N THR A 53 0.15 4.37 19.87
CA THR A 53 0.30 5.26 18.71
C THR A 53 1.10 4.58 17.60
N HIS A 54 2.14 3.84 17.96
CA HIS A 54 2.96 3.06 17.02
C HIS A 54 2.13 1.96 16.36
N VAL A 55 1.43 1.14 17.14
CA VAL A 55 0.57 0.05 16.66
C VAL A 55 -0.54 0.59 15.77
N LEU A 56 -1.18 1.71 16.13
CA LEU A 56 -2.21 2.33 15.30
C LEU A 56 -1.68 2.72 13.92
N LYS A 57 -0.44 3.22 13.85
CA LYS A 57 0.20 3.55 12.57
C LYS A 57 0.54 2.31 11.76
N MET A 58 1.00 1.23 12.39
CA MET A 58 1.20 -0.07 11.74
C MET A 58 -0.10 -0.61 11.13
N ILE A 59 -1.21 -0.58 11.89
CA ILE A 59 -2.55 -0.96 11.41
C ILE A 59 -2.94 -0.14 10.18
N GLY A 60 -2.67 1.17 10.17
CA GLY A 60 -2.95 2.03 9.00
C GLY A 60 -2.24 1.58 7.72
N TYR A 61 -1.00 1.08 7.81
CA TYR A 61 -0.31 0.51 6.65
C TYR A 61 -0.92 -0.82 6.21
N ILE A 62 -1.30 -1.68 7.16
CA ILE A 62 -1.93 -2.97 6.88
C ILE A 62 -3.29 -2.77 6.19
N GLU A 63 -4.13 -1.88 6.69
CA GLU A 63 -5.41 -1.51 6.05
C GLU A 63 -5.21 -0.91 4.65
N SER A 64 -4.10 -0.20 4.43
CA SER A 64 -3.75 0.34 3.11
C SER A 64 -3.42 -0.77 2.13
N LEU A 65 -2.71 -1.82 2.56
CA LEU A 65 -2.46 -3.01 1.73
C LEU A 65 -3.75 -3.78 1.43
N GLU A 66 -4.67 -3.89 2.39
CA GLU A 66 -5.99 -4.50 2.16
C GLU A 66 -6.79 -3.75 1.08
N LYS A 67 -6.81 -2.41 1.13
CA LYS A 67 -7.45 -1.57 0.11
C LYS A 67 -6.86 -1.78 -1.28
N LEU A 68 -5.54 -2.05 -1.35
CA LEU A 68 -4.83 -2.38 -2.58
C LEU A 68 -5.05 -3.83 -3.04
N ARG A 69 -5.89 -4.62 -2.35
CA ARG A 69 -6.18 -6.05 -2.61
C ARG A 69 -5.05 -7.01 -2.25
N PHE A 70 -4.17 -6.62 -1.33
CA PHE A 70 -3.06 -7.44 -0.82
C PHE A 70 -3.14 -7.59 0.70
N PRO A 71 -4.17 -8.27 1.24
CA PRO A 71 -4.27 -8.49 2.67
C PRO A 71 -3.10 -9.32 3.19
N LEU A 72 -2.62 -9.00 4.38
CA LEU A 72 -1.66 -9.84 5.10
C LEU A 72 -2.42 -10.92 5.89
N GLY A 73 -1.84 -12.11 5.97
CA GLY A 73 -2.36 -13.15 6.85
C GLY A 73 -2.29 -12.73 8.32
N VAL A 74 -3.24 -13.19 9.14
CA VAL A 74 -3.35 -12.80 10.56
C VAL A 74 -2.06 -13.07 11.35
N GLU A 75 -1.41 -14.20 11.09
CA GLU A 75 -0.13 -14.55 11.72
C GLU A 75 0.95 -13.53 11.35
N LEU A 76 1.14 -13.27 10.05
CA LEU A 76 2.14 -12.30 9.56
C LEU A 76 1.86 -10.87 10.05
N THR A 77 0.59 -10.46 10.09
CA THR A 77 0.19 -9.17 10.65
C THR A 77 0.63 -9.04 12.11
N THR A 78 0.44 -10.11 12.88
CA THR A 78 0.85 -10.16 14.30
C THR A 78 2.38 -10.09 14.41
N ASP A 79 3.09 -10.92 13.65
CA ASP A 79 4.55 -10.99 13.66
C ASP A 79 5.19 -9.66 13.28
N VAL A 80 4.67 -8.98 12.24
CA VAL A 80 5.18 -7.69 11.78
C VAL A 80 4.95 -6.59 12.81
N ILE A 81 3.80 -6.59 13.49
CA ILE A 81 3.55 -5.64 14.58
C ILE A 81 4.53 -5.89 15.72
N LEU A 82 4.68 -7.14 16.18
CA LEU A 82 5.59 -7.49 17.27
C LEU A 82 7.05 -7.16 16.95
N GLN A 83 7.52 -7.49 15.74
CA GLN A 83 8.88 -7.19 15.29
C GLN A 83 9.18 -5.68 15.28
N SER A 84 8.17 -4.85 15.03
CA SER A 84 8.35 -3.40 14.99
C SER A 84 8.47 -2.75 16.37
N LEU A 85 8.12 -3.46 17.44
CA LEU A 85 8.23 -2.96 18.81
C LEU A 85 9.69 -2.99 19.28
N MET A 86 10.02 -2.16 20.26
CA MET A 86 11.34 -2.23 20.89
C MET A 86 11.48 -3.52 21.70
N ASP A 87 12.69 -4.10 21.73
CA ASP A 87 13.02 -5.34 22.47
C ASP A 87 12.61 -5.31 23.95
N SER A 88 12.53 -4.11 24.55
CA SER A 88 12.10 -3.94 25.94
C SER A 88 10.61 -4.23 26.20
N PHE A 89 9.81 -4.38 25.14
CA PHE A 89 8.39 -4.72 25.20
C PHE A 89 8.08 -6.16 24.75
N CYS A 90 9.07 -6.88 24.23
CA CYS A 90 8.95 -8.26 23.78
C CYS A 90 9.32 -9.27 24.88
#